data_AF-A0A2K4IHI0-F1
#
_entry.id   AF-A0A2K4IHI0-F1
#
_cell.length_a   1.000
_cell.length_b   1.000
_cell.length_c   1.000
_cell.angle_alpha   90.00
_cell.angle_beta   90.00
_cell.angle_gamma   90.00
#
_symmetry.space_group_name_H-M   'P 1'
#
loop_
_entity.id
_entity.type
_entity.pdbx_description
1 polymer ?
#
loop_
_entity_poly.entity_id
_entity_poly.type
_entity_poly.pdbx_seq_one_letter_code
_entity_poly.pdbx_strand_id
1 'polypeptide(L)'
;MTNPKASPAVFANGSLMIDVKGTIGGTPVNLASYTTTATSVSFNPLGGYNFSFEENGTLSSKRTVSISLRKLLTPTISGYSESVVTERGIQVYQYDLTSVSAIAVTQLNSNLYRYSLDGFKLSGKALHGEETRELTGSGFFLLQELTWPV
;
A
#
# COMPACT_ATOMS: atom_id res chain seq x y z
N MET A 1 -28.09 -26.46 -3.11
CA MET A 1 -26.79 -26.29 -3.80
C MET A 1 -26.18 -24.99 -3.32
N THR A 2 -25.12 -25.07 -2.52
CA THR A 2 -24.35 -23.89 -2.10
C THR A 2 -23.57 -23.41 -3.33
N ASN A 3 -24.05 -22.35 -3.97
CA ASN A 3 -23.25 -21.64 -4.95
C ASN A 3 -22.07 -21.04 -4.16
N PRO A 4 -20.82 -21.53 -4.31
CA PRO A 4 -19.69 -20.86 -3.68
C PRO A 4 -19.74 -19.42 -4.20
N LYS A 5 -19.92 -18.44 -3.32
CA LYS A 5 -19.87 -17.03 -3.72
C LYS A 5 -18.57 -16.88 -4.50
N ALA A 6 -18.68 -16.72 -5.83
CA ALA A 6 -17.53 -16.47 -6.66
C ALA A 6 -16.78 -15.31 -6.03
N SER A 7 -15.47 -15.45 -5.82
CA SER A 7 -14.65 -14.36 -5.29
C SER A 7 -14.97 -13.11 -6.09
N PRO A 8 -15.25 -11.96 -5.45
CA PRO A 8 -15.63 -10.76 -6.18
C PRO A 8 -14.51 -10.41 -7.18
N ALA A 9 -14.84 -10.43 -8.46
CA ALA A 9 -13.94 -9.97 -9.51
C ALA A 9 -13.78 -8.46 -9.36
N VAL A 10 -12.55 -7.97 -9.40
CA VAL A 10 -12.26 -6.55 -9.27
C VAL A 10 -11.36 -6.07 -10.38
N PHE A 11 -11.65 -4.87 -10.88
CA PHE A 11 -10.72 -4.10 -11.68
C PHE A 11 -10.09 -3.04 -10.79
N ALA A 12 -8.76 -2.93 -10.84
CA ALA A 12 -8.01 -1.98 -10.05
C ALA A 12 -6.89 -1.37 -10.86
N ASN A 13 -6.71 -0.06 -10.70
CA ASN A 13 -5.63 0.69 -11.33
C ASN A 13 -5.31 1.90 -10.46
N GLY A 14 -4.08 2.36 -10.45
CA GLY A 14 -3.70 3.54 -9.70
C GLY A 14 -2.23 3.83 -9.87
N SER A 15 -1.83 5.04 -9.48
CA SER A 15 -0.46 5.50 -9.48
C SER A 15 -0.22 6.35 -8.25
N LEU A 16 0.85 6.04 -7.52
CA LEU A 16 1.35 6.85 -6.41
C LEU A 16 2.75 7.32 -6.73
N MET A 17 3.01 8.60 -6.45
CA MET A 17 4.35 9.17 -6.33
C MET A 17 4.71 9.18 -4.85
N ILE A 18 5.85 8.59 -4.50
CA ILE A 18 6.27 8.38 -3.11
C ILE A 18 7.72 8.81 -2.95
N ASP A 19 7.98 9.61 -1.92
CA ASP A 19 9.30 9.93 -1.42
C ASP A 19 9.50 9.24 -0.07
N VAL A 20 10.69 8.67 0.12
CA VAL A 20 11.08 8.00 1.37
C VAL A 20 12.34 8.66 1.90
N LYS A 21 12.27 9.12 3.14
CA LYS A 21 13.39 9.64 3.93
C LYS A 21 13.52 8.81 5.19
N GLY A 22 14.68 8.84 5.82
CA GLY A 22 14.86 8.10 7.06
C GLY A 22 16.28 8.18 7.58
N THR A 23 16.58 7.30 8.53
CA THR A 23 17.93 7.13 9.06
C THR A 23 18.50 5.77 8.67
N ILE A 24 19.77 5.75 8.30
CA ILE A 24 20.60 4.53 8.17
C ILE A 24 21.75 4.69 9.16
N GLY A 25 21.86 3.78 10.13
CA GLY A 25 22.90 3.87 11.17
C GLY A 25 22.89 5.21 11.93
N GLY A 26 21.71 5.81 12.13
CA GLY A 26 21.55 7.14 12.76
C GLY A 26 21.80 8.34 11.84
N THR A 27 22.26 8.13 10.61
CA THR A 27 22.50 9.21 9.64
C THR A 27 21.24 9.49 8.82
N PRO A 28 20.72 10.73 8.77
CA PRO A 28 19.58 11.09 7.93
C PRO A 28 19.92 11.02 6.43
N VAL A 29 19.08 10.35 5.64
CA VAL A 29 19.29 10.15 4.20
C VAL A 29 17.95 10.23 3.45
N ASN A 30 17.97 10.79 2.23
CA ASN A 30 16.90 10.64 1.26
C ASN A 30 17.06 9.28 0.56
N LEU A 31 16.13 8.35 0.82
CA LEU A 31 16.29 6.94 0.48
C LEU A 31 15.79 6.62 -0.93
N ALA A 32 14.66 7.23 -1.33
CA ALA A 32 14.04 6.98 -2.63
C ALA A 32 13.04 8.08 -3.00
N SER A 33 12.81 8.21 -4.31
CA SER A 33 11.69 8.94 -4.91
C SER A 33 11.24 8.14 -6.13
N TYR A 34 9.99 7.66 -6.12
CA TYR A 34 9.51 6.74 -7.17
C TYR A 34 8.03 6.92 -7.46
N THR A 35 7.64 6.52 -8.67
CA THR A 35 6.25 6.35 -9.07
C THR A 35 5.96 4.86 -9.21
N THR A 36 4.88 4.40 -8.60
CA THR A 36 4.46 3.00 -8.64
C THR A 36 2.98 2.88 -8.96
N THR A 37 2.63 1.84 -9.70
CA THR A 37 1.24 1.51 -10.00
C THR A 37 0.71 0.44 -9.06
N ALA A 38 -0.60 0.42 -8.83
CA ALA A 38 -1.24 -0.62 -8.02
C ALA A 38 -0.84 -2.02 -8.54
N THR A 39 -0.04 -2.74 -7.76
CA THR A 39 0.68 -3.95 -8.23
C THR A 39 -0.11 -5.21 -7.91
N SER A 40 -0.90 -5.19 -6.84
CA SER A 40 -1.78 -6.30 -6.48
C SER A 40 -3.01 -5.83 -5.71
N VAL A 41 -4.13 -6.52 -5.93
CA VAL A 41 -5.32 -6.46 -5.10
C VAL A 41 -5.64 -7.87 -4.63
N SER A 42 -5.65 -8.05 -3.31
CA SER A 42 -6.08 -9.31 -2.69
C SER A 42 -7.40 -9.11 -1.97
N PHE A 43 -8.29 -10.11 -2.05
CA PHE A 43 -9.54 -10.13 -1.31
C PHE A 43 -9.46 -11.09 -0.13
N ASN A 44 -9.81 -10.61 1.05
CA ASN A 44 -10.03 -11.43 2.23
C ASN A 44 -11.53 -11.38 2.60
N PRO A 45 -12.24 -12.51 2.67
CA PRO A 45 -13.65 -12.55 3.06
C PRO A 45 -13.97 -11.86 4.39
N LEU A 46 -13.00 -11.80 5.31
CA LEU A 46 -13.09 -11.14 6.62
C LEU A 46 -12.40 -9.75 6.65
N GLY A 47 -11.71 -9.38 5.58
CA GLY A 47 -10.77 -8.26 5.56
C GLY A 47 -10.91 -7.29 4.38
N GLY A 48 -11.89 -7.48 3.49
CA GLY A 48 -12.06 -6.63 2.30
C GLY A 48 -10.88 -6.72 1.34
N TYR A 49 -10.54 -5.60 0.70
CA TYR A 49 -9.44 -5.55 -0.26
C TYR A 49 -8.16 -4.98 0.37
N ASN A 50 -6.99 -5.51 -0.03
CA ASN A 50 -5.70 -4.88 0.25
C ASN A 50 -5.00 -4.52 -1.07
N PHE A 51 -4.53 -3.29 -1.15
CA PHE A 51 -3.72 -2.75 -2.24
C PHE A 51 -2.27 -2.69 -1.82
N SER A 52 -1.39 -3.12 -2.70
CA SER A 52 0.06 -2.94 -2.55
C SER A 52 0.62 -2.12 -3.69
N PHE A 53 1.43 -1.13 -3.33
CA PHE A 53 2.20 -0.28 -4.22
C PHE A 53 3.67 -0.61 -4.00
N GLU A 54 4.31 -1.15 -5.03
CA GLU A 54 5.64 -1.71 -4.92
C GLU A 54 6.67 -0.93 -5.74
N GLU A 55 7.82 -0.66 -5.14
CA GLU A 55 9.03 -0.26 -5.85
C GLU A 55 9.97 -1.47 -5.93
N ASN A 56 10.66 -1.63 -7.06
CA ASN A 56 11.74 -2.61 -7.19
C ASN A 56 11.33 -4.06 -6.89
N GLY A 57 10.10 -4.46 -7.26
CA GLY A 57 9.48 -5.73 -6.88
C GLY A 57 10.27 -7.01 -7.20
N THR A 58 11.23 -6.95 -8.14
CA THR A 58 12.11 -8.06 -8.53
C THR A 58 13.57 -7.88 -8.11
N LEU A 59 13.90 -6.79 -7.40
CA LEU A 59 15.27 -6.46 -7.01
C LEU A 59 15.50 -6.71 -5.52
N SER A 60 16.77 -6.62 -5.13
CA SER A 60 17.23 -6.87 -3.77
C SER A 60 16.79 -5.84 -2.73
N SER A 61 16.10 -4.76 -3.13
CA SER A 61 15.63 -3.68 -2.27
C SER A 61 14.20 -3.26 -2.65
N LYS A 62 13.24 -4.16 -2.46
CA LYS A 62 11.82 -3.90 -2.71
C LYS A 62 11.23 -3.06 -1.57
N ARG A 63 10.39 -2.09 -1.92
CA ARG A 63 9.59 -1.30 -0.96
C ARG A 63 8.11 -1.51 -1.24
N THR A 64 7.31 -1.62 -0.19
CA THR A 64 5.87 -1.88 -0.32
C THR A 64 5.09 -0.94 0.59
N VAL A 65 4.20 -0.13 0.01
CA VAL A 65 3.16 0.59 0.76
C VAL A 65 1.86 -0.19 0.62
N SER A 66 1.22 -0.48 1.75
CA SER A 66 -0.02 -1.25 1.81
C SER A 66 -1.19 -0.38 2.23
N ILE A 67 -2.31 -0.49 1.53
CA ILE A 67 -3.56 0.19 1.83
C ILE A 67 -4.66 -0.86 2.04
N SER A 68 -5.37 -0.75 3.16
CA SER A 68 -6.50 -1.60 3.52
C SER A 68 -7.81 -0.90 3.17
N LEU A 69 -8.64 -1.61 2.41
CA LEU A 69 -10.03 -1.27 2.10
C LEU A 69 -10.99 -2.26 2.77
N ARG A 70 -10.74 -2.61 4.04
CA ARG A 70 -11.68 -3.37 4.89
C ARG A 70 -13.09 -2.79 4.84
N LYS A 71 -13.17 -1.47 4.76
CA LYS A 71 -14.38 -0.68 4.53
C LYS A 71 -14.11 0.23 3.34
N LEU A 72 -14.85 0.06 2.25
CA LEU A 72 -14.62 0.77 0.99
C LEU A 72 -14.63 2.30 1.12
N LEU A 73 -15.40 2.84 2.07
CA LEU A 73 -15.53 4.28 2.32
C LEU A 73 -14.63 4.81 3.44
N THR A 74 -13.90 3.93 4.14
CA THR A 74 -12.95 4.33 5.19
C THR A 74 -11.62 3.58 4.98
N PRO A 75 -10.90 3.90 3.88
CA PRO A 75 -9.59 3.34 3.58
C PRO A 75 -8.58 3.73 4.65
N THR A 76 -7.60 2.84 4.88
CA THR A 76 -6.50 3.11 5.80
C THR A 76 -5.19 2.69 5.18
N ILE A 77 -4.14 3.48 5.35
CA ILE A 77 -2.79 3.00 5.08
C ILE A 77 -2.48 1.96 6.16
N SER A 78 -2.31 0.70 5.75
CA SER A 78 -2.17 -0.43 6.67
C SER A 78 -0.73 -0.80 6.98
N GLY A 79 0.23 -0.33 6.18
CA GLY A 79 1.63 -0.63 6.44
C GLY A 79 2.60 -0.09 5.40
N TYR A 80 3.87 -0.18 5.77
CA TYR A 80 5.02 0.03 4.93
C TYR A 80 6.07 -1.00 5.32
N SER A 81 6.71 -1.61 4.32
CA SER A 81 7.81 -2.53 4.53
C SER A 81 8.88 -2.37 3.45
N GLU A 82 10.10 -2.73 3.83
CA GLU A 82 11.25 -2.85 2.93
C GLU A 82 11.69 -4.31 2.97
N SER A 83 12.09 -4.87 1.84
CA SER A 83 12.73 -6.18 1.82
C SER A 83 14.11 -6.09 1.21
N VAL A 84 15.10 -6.60 1.94
CA VAL A 84 16.50 -6.60 1.54
C VAL A 84 17.00 -8.02 1.36
N VAL A 85 17.80 -8.25 0.32
CA VAL A 85 18.48 -9.54 0.12
C VAL A 85 19.74 -9.61 0.97
N THR A 86 19.88 -10.68 1.74
CA THR A 86 21.06 -11.00 2.55
C THR A 86 21.57 -12.39 2.18
N GLU A 87 22.73 -12.78 2.70
CA GLU A 87 23.25 -14.17 2.56
C GLU A 87 22.27 -15.23 3.09
N ARG A 88 21.38 -14.86 4.02
CA ARG A 88 20.36 -15.75 4.60
C ARG A 88 19.04 -15.74 3.83
N GLY A 89 18.99 -15.07 2.67
CA GLY A 89 17.79 -14.85 1.87
C GLY A 89 17.16 -13.47 2.09
N ILE A 90 15.91 -13.32 1.65
CA ILE A 90 15.15 -12.06 1.74
C ILE A 90 14.71 -11.82 3.19
N GLN A 91 15.11 -10.67 3.74
CA GLN A 91 14.70 -10.20 5.06
C GLN A 91 13.70 -9.06 4.90
N VAL A 92 12.60 -9.10 5.65
CA VAL A 92 11.55 -8.06 5.62
C VAL A 92 11.70 -7.16 6.84
N TYR A 93 11.87 -5.87 6.57
CA TYR A 93 11.91 -4.79 7.55
C TYR A 93 10.53 -4.16 7.63
N GLN A 94 9.97 -4.19 8.84
CA GLN A 94 8.67 -3.60 9.15
C GLN A 94 8.85 -2.40 10.07
N TYR A 95 7.92 -1.47 9.98
CA TYR A 95 7.93 -0.22 10.72
C TYR A 95 6.63 -0.08 11.50
N ASP A 96 6.74 0.36 12.75
CA ASP A 96 5.59 0.85 13.51
C ASP A 96 5.29 2.27 13.02
N LEU A 97 4.14 2.43 12.35
CA LEU A 97 3.81 3.63 11.61
C LEU A 97 2.73 4.43 12.32
N THR A 98 2.99 5.73 12.46
CA THR A 98 1.99 6.72 12.79
C THR A 98 1.57 7.41 11.49
N SER A 99 0.36 7.13 11.04
CA SER A 99 -0.22 7.81 9.88
C SER A 99 -0.87 9.12 10.30
N VAL A 100 -0.64 10.19 9.53
CA VAL A 100 -1.19 11.53 9.82
C VAL A 100 -2.22 11.97 8.76
N SER A 101 -2.38 11.22 7.67
CA SER A 101 -3.18 11.67 6.52
C SER A 101 -4.32 10.71 6.19
N ALA A 102 -5.52 11.28 6.02
CA ALA A 102 -6.67 10.54 5.52
C ALA A 102 -6.58 10.33 4.00
N ILE A 103 -7.09 9.19 3.52
CA ILE A 103 -7.29 8.94 2.09
C ILE A 103 -8.72 9.40 1.74
N ALA A 104 -8.84 10.33 0.80
CA ALA A 104 -10.15 10.81 0.36
C ALA A 104 -10.81 9.78 -0.56
N VAL A 105 -12.10 9.49 -0.34
CA VAL A 105 -12.87 8.54 -1.16
C VAL A 105 -13.99 9.25 -1.88
N THR A 106 -14.10 9.00 -3.17
CA THR A 106 -15.26 9.39 -3.99
C THR A 106 -15.86 8.13 -4.61
N GLN A 107 -17.12 7.84 -4.30
CA GLN A 107 -17.88 6.81 -4.99
C GLN A 107 -18.42 7.40 -6.31
N LEU A 108 -17.88 6.96 -7.44
CA LEU A 108 -18.24 7.47 -8.76
C LEU A 108 -19.54 6.85 -9.30
N ASN A 109 -19.81 5.59 -8.94
CA ASN A 109 -21.08 4.90 -9.13
C ASN A 109 -21.23 3.78 -8.08
N SER A 110 -22.28 2.97 -8.16
CA SER A 110 -22.56 1.93 -7.15
C SER A 110 -21.39 0.98 -6.87
N ASN A 111 -20.53 0.73 -7.87
CA ASN A 111 -19.46 -0.27 -7.79
C ASN A 111 -18.07 0.29 -8.10
N LEU A 112 -17.93 1.59 -8.38
CA LEU A 112 -16.66 2.24 -8.76
C LEU A 112 -16.28 3.30 -7.72
N TYR A 113 -15.09 3.14 -7.17
CA TYR A 113 -14.54 4.01 -6.14
C TYR A 113 -13.22 4.60 -6.61
N ARG A 114 -13.04 5.90 -6.35
CA ARG A 114 -11.77 6.60 -6.48
C ARG A 114 -11.24 6.98 -5.11
N TYR A 115 -9.98 6.65 -4.90
CA TYR A 115 -9.21 6.96 -3.71
C TYR A 115 -8.13 7.96 -4.09
N SER A 116 -8.15 9.15 -3.49
CA SER A 116 -7.17 10.20 -3.73
C SER A 116 -6.31 10.40 -2.49
N LEU A 117 -4.99 10.50 -2.71
CA LEU A 117 -4.01 10.82 -1.69
C LEU A 117 -3.37 12.16 -2.06
N ASP A 118 -3.76 13.22 -1.35
CA ASP A 118 -3.24 14.56 -1.56
C ASP A 118 -2.18 14.88 -0.49
N GLY A 119 -0.97 14.36 -0.69
CA GLY A 119 0.15 14.60 0.23
C GLY A 119 0.04 13.80 1.53
N PHE A 120 -0.08 12.47 1.41
CA PHE A 120 -0.04 11.61 2.60
C PHE A 120 1.33 11.71 3.28
N LYS A 121 1.34 11.65 4.61
CA LYS A 121 2.54 11.56 5.43
C LYS A 121 2.45 10.40 6.41
N LEU A 122 3.47 9.54 6.38
CA LEU A 122 3.69 8.49 7.37
C LEU A 122 5.03 8.74 8.03
N SER A 123 5.10 8.48 9.33
CA SER A 123 6.37 8.43 10.04
C SER A 123 6.38 7.19 10.90
N GLY A 124 7.53 6.53 11.00
CA GLY A 124 7.63 5.33 11.82
C GLY A 124 9.05 4.94 12.17
N LYS A 125 9.14 4.06 13.15
CA LYS A 125 10.41 3.45 13.60
C LYS A 125 10.41 1.98 13.21
N ALA A 126 11.58 1.45 12.84
CA ALA A 126 11.73 0.03 12.57
C ALA A 126 11.32 -0.79 13.81
N LEU A 127 10.60 -1.90 13.60
CA LEU A 127 10.26 -2.83 14.69
C LEU A 127 11.52 -3.46 15.31
N HIS A 128 12.58 -3.56 14.52
CA HIS A 128 13.85 -4.14 14.91
C HIS A 128 14.99 -3.16 14.57
N GLY A 129 15.37 -2.32 15.55
CA GLY A 129 16.46 -1.36 15.44
C GLY A 129 16.04 0.08 15.68
N GLU A 130 16.96 1.00 15.41
CA GLU A 130 16.80 2.44 15.67
C GLU A 130 16.52 3.26 14.39
N GLU A 131 16.34 2.58 13.25
CA GLU A 131 16.05 3.25 11.99
C GLU A 131 14.66 3.87 11.98
N THR A 132 14.56 5.03 11.34
CA THR A 132 13.30 5.74 11.14
C THR A 132 12.99 5.84 9.66
N ARG A 133 11.69 5.97 9.34
CA ARG A 133 11.19 6.25 8.00
C ARG A 133 10.17 7.37 8.08
N GLU A 134 10.29 8.32 7.17
CA GLU A 134 9.28 9.30 6.83
C GLU A 134 8.92 9.11 5.37
N LEU A 135 7.65 8.83 5.09
CA LEU A 135 7.14 8.70 3.74
C LEU A 135 6.21 9.86 3.47
N THR A 136 6.40 10.47 2.31
CA THR A 136 5.43 11.41 1.76
C THR A 136 5.01 10.96 0.38
N GLY A 137 3.77 11.20 0.00
CA GLY A 137 3.37 10.88 -1.36
C GLY A 137 2.01 11.39 -1.76
N SER A 138 1.74 11.32 -3.04
CA SER A 138 0.46 11.72 -3.60
C SER A 138 0.09 10.85 -4.79
N GLY A 139 -1.18 10.86 -5.15
CA GLY A 139 -1.68 10.13 -6.30
C GLY A 139 -3.10 9.65 -6.11
N PHE A 140 -3.45 8.59 -6.83
CA PHE A 140 -4.79 8.03 -6.76
C PHE A 140 -4.79 6.55 -7.10
N PHE A 141 -5.87 5.88 -6.73
CA PHE A 141 -6.21 4.58 -7.25
C PHE A 141 -7.73 4.40 -7.35
N LEU A 142 -8.12 3.44 -8.17
CA LEU A 142 -9.48 3.07 -8.50
C LEU A 142 -9.69 1.61 -8.11
N LEU A 143 -10.88 1.33 -7.60
CA LEU A 143 -11.39 -0.03 -7.45
C LEU A 143 -12.79 -0.08 -8.05
N GLN A 144 -13.01 -1.02 -8.96
CA GLN A 144 -14.32 -1.36 -9.47
C GLN A 144 -14.65 -2.80 -9.10
N GLU A 145 -15.76 -3.00 -8.40
CA GLU A 145 -16.35 -4.33 -8.22
C GLU A 145 -17.07 -4.72 -9.51
N LEU A 146 -16.63 -5.82 -10.13
CA LEU A 146 -17.21 -6.34 -11.35
C LEU A 146 -18.31 -7.35 -11.01
N THR A 147 -19.43 -7.23 -11.70
CA THR A 147 -20.42 -8.30 -11.74
C THR A 147 -19.85 -9.42 -12.60
N TRP A 148 -19.75 -10.63 -12.03
CA TRP A 148 -19.40 -11.81 -12.82
C TRP A 148 -20.48 -12.00 -13.89
N PRO A 149 -20.12 -12.22 -15.17
CA PRO A 149 -21.12 -12.60 -16.16
C PRO A 149 -21.74 -13.93 -15.70
N VAL A 150 -23.05 -13.90 -15.48
CA VAL A 150 -23.86 -15.09 -15.12
C VAL A 150 -23.99 -15.99 -16.32
#